data_AF-A0A150GPG9-F1
#
_entry.id   AF-A0A150GPG9-F1
#
_cell.length_a   1.000
_cell.length_b   1.000
_cell.length_c   1.000
_cell.angle_alpha   90.00
_cell.angle_beta   90.00
_cell.angle_gamma   90.00
#
_symmetry.space_group_name_H-M   'P 1'
#
loop_
_entity.id
_entity.type
_entity.pdbx_description
1 polymer ?
#
loop_
_entity_poly.entity_id
_entity_poly.type
_entity_poly.pdbx_seq_one_letter_code
_entity_poly.pdbx_strand_id
1 'polypeptide(L)' 'MGIAYANLGNYTTSAAFYVAAMGLNGGADNVWAYLRTNIACAGRLELMGPLDTKDLAALQKALPLHPPMPVQG' A
#
# COMPACT_ATOMS: atom_id res chain seq x y z
N MET A 1 -2.46 -10.23 6.91
CA MET A 1 -1.23 -10.18 6.10
C MET A 1 -0.45 -8.89 6.30
N GLY A 2 -1.01 -7.68 6.09
CA GLY A 2 -0.29 -6.41 6.35
C GLY A 2 0.29 -6.28 7.77
N ILE A 3 -0.52 -6.50 8.80
CA ILE A 3 -0.07 -6.47 10.21
C ILE A 3 1.07 -7.46 10.49
N ALA A 4 1.04 -8.65 9.88
CA ALA A 4 2.07 -9.67 10.07
C ALA A 4 3.42 -9.25 9.46
N TYR A 5 3.42 -8.59 8.29
CA TYR A 5 4.66 -8.05 7.68
C TYR A 5 5.18 -6.80 8.40
N ALA A 6 4.29 -5.95 8.93
CA ALA A 6 4.68 -4.81 9.77
C ALA A 6 5.38 -5.29 11.06
N ASN A 7 4.89 -6.36 11.68
CA ASN A 7 5.52 -6.96 12.87
C ASN A 7 6.87 -7.61 12.58
N LEU A 8 7.18 -7.92 11.31
CA LEU A 8 8.49 -8.42 10.86
C LEU A 8 9.41 -7.29 10.36
N GLY A 9 9.00 -6.01 10.50
CA GLY A 9 9.75 -4.85 10.02
C GLY A 9 9.64 -4.62 8.50
N ASN A 10 8.86 -5.42 7.78
CA ASN A 10 8.67 -5.27 6.35
C ASN A 10 7.44 -4.39 6.04
N TYR A 11 7.58 -3.11 6.36
CA TYR A 11 6.53 -2.11 6.20
C TYR A 11 6.16 -1.85 4.73
N THR A 12 7.10 -1.99 3.79
CA THR A 12 6.86 -1.83 2.35
C THR A 12 5.95 -2.93 1.80
N THR A 13 6.22 -4.19 2.12
CA THR A 13 5.35 -5.31 1.71
C THR A 13 3.99 -5.22 2.40
N SER A 14 3.96 -4.85 3.68
CA SER A 14 2.70 -4.57 4.39
C SER A 14 1.85 -3.52 3.66
N ALA A 15 2.46 -2.38 3.29
CA ALA A 15 1.80 -1.31 2.56
C ALA A 15 1.26 -1.76 1.19
N ALA A 16 2.02 -2.57 0.44
CA ALA A 16 1.57 -3.12 -0.84
C ALA A 16 0.33 -4.01 -0.70
N PHE A 17 0.23 -4.82 0.37
CA PHE A 17 -0.96 -5.61 0.64
C PHE A 17 -2.18 -4.74 0.97
N TYR A 18 -2.02 -3.67 1.75
CA TYR A 18 -3.11 -2.75 2.04
C TYR A 18 -3.59 -2.01 0.80
N VAL A 19 -2.68 -1.56 -0.05
CA VAL A 19 -2.98 -0.88 -1.32
C VAL A 19 -3.71 -1.81 -2.31
N ALA A 20 -3.28 -3.07 -2.42
CA ALA A 20 -3.97 -4.06 -3.24
C ALA A 20 -5.38 -4.39 -2.72
N ALA A 21 -5.53 -4.54 -1.41
CA ALA A 21 -6.82 -4.80 -0.78
C ALA A 21 -7.81 -3.65 -0.98
N MET A 22 -7.36 -2.39 -0.91
CA MET A 22 -8.19 -1.22 -1.22
C MET A 22 -8.64 -1.18 -2.68
N GLY A 23 -7.84 -1.70 -3.61
CA GLY A 23 -8.23 -1.84 -5.02
C GLY A 23 -9.36 -2.85 -5.25
N LEU A 24 -9.49 -3.84 -4.37
CA LEU A 24 -10.54 -4.86 -4.42
C LEU A 24 -11.79 -4.44 -3.63
N ASN A 25 -11.66 -3.56 -2.64
CA ASN A 25 -12.75 -3.11 -1.79
C ASN A 25 -12.49 -1.69 -1.27
N GLY A 26 -12.95 -0.68 -2.03
CA GLY A 26 -12.64 0.74 -1.78
C GLY A 26 -13.36 1.38 -0.57
N GLY A 27 -14.11 0.60 0.23
CA GLY A 27 -15.02 1.12 1.26
C GLY A 27 -14.46 1.27 2.67
N ALA A 28 -13.16 1.03 2.89
CA ALA A 28 -12.59 0.99 4.23
C ALA A 28 -11.74 2.24 4.56
N ASP A 29 -12.39 3.32 5.00
CA ASP A 29 -11.72 4.58 5.39
C ASP A 29 -10.64 4.37 6.47
N ASN A 30 -10.86 3.38 7.34
CA ASN A 30 -9.91 2.96 8.37
C ASN A 30 -8.59 2.42 7.80
N VAL A 31 -8.56 1.91 6.56
CA VAL A 31 -7.34 1.36 5.94
C VAL A 31 -6.35 2.46 5.55
N TRP A 32 -6.82 3.65 5.20
CA TRP A 32 -5.96 4.79 4.87
C TRP A 32 -5.11 5.24 6.05
N ALA A 33 -5.68 5.22 7.26
CA ALA A 33 -4.95 5.56 8.48
C ALA A 33 -3.81 4.56 8.74
N TYR A 34 -4.08 3.26 8.63
CA TYR A 34 -3.05 2.22 8.78
C TYR A 34 -1.98 2.28 7.69
N LEU A 35 -2.37 2.59 6.45
CA LEU A 35 -1.41 2.76 5.36
C LEU A 35 -0.49 3.96 5.61
N ARG A 36 -1.03 5.08 6.09
CA ARG A 36 -0.25 6.28 6.44
C ARG A 36 0.81 5.95 7.51
N THR A 37 0.44 5.25 8.58
CA THR A 37 1.40 4.82 9.61
C THR A 37 2.47 3.90 9.02
N ASN A 38 2.09 2.90 8.22
CA ASN A 38 3.06 1.99 7.61
C ASN A 38 4.04 2.69 6.67
N ILE A 39 3.56 3.64 5.84
CA ILE A 39 4.43 4.40 4.92
C ILE A 39 5.37 5.33 5.70
N ALA A 40 4.90 5.95 6.78
CA ALA A 40 5.76 6.74 7.67
C ALA A 40 6.85 5.89 8.32
N CYS A 41 6.49 4.71 8.85
CA CYS A 41 7.45 3.76 9.43
C CYS A 41 8.41 3.18 8.39
N ALA A 42 7.99 3.05 7.13
CA ALA A 42 8.85 2.63 6.02
C ALA A 42 9.80 3.73 5.53
N GLY A 43 9.70 4.96 6.05
CA GLY A 43 10.48 6.11 5.58
C GLY A 43 10.10 6.59 4.17
N ARG A 44 8.99 6.10 3.60
CA ARG A 44 8.54 6.39 2.22
C ARG A 44 7.72 7.69 2.17
N LEU A 45 8.29 8.77 2.71
CA LEU A 45 7.59 10.05 2.86
C LEU A 45 7.15 10.65 1.52
N GLU A 46 7.77 10.25 0.40
CA GLU A 46 7.34 10.69 -0.93
C GLU A 46 5.92 10.24 -1.29
N LEU A 47 5.39 9.22 -0.59
CA LEU A 47 4.04 8.69 -0.79
C LEU A 47 2.98 9.36 0.09
N MET A 48 3.36 10.33 0.94
CA MET A 48 2.41 11.08 1.77
C MET A 48 1.47 11.97 0.95
N GLY A 49 1.96 12.55 -0.15
CA GLY A 49 1.12 13.33 -1.08
C GLY A 49 -0.02 12.49 -1.67
N PRO A 50 0.27 11.35 -2.32
CA PRO A 50 -0.74 10.41 -2.79
C PRO A 50 -1.68 9.87 -1.70
N LEU A 51 -1.20 9.74 -0.46
CA LEU A 51 -2.03 9.38 0.68
C LEU A 51 -3.05 10.48 1.05
N ASP A 52 -2.62 11.73 1.12
CA ASP A 52 -3.50 12.86 1.47
C ASP A 52 -4.56 13.10 0.39
N THR A 53 -4.25 12.85 -0.88
CA THR A 53 -5.24 12.91 -1.99
C THR A 53 -6.05 11.63 -2.19
N LYS A 54 -5.81 10.59 -1.37
CA LYS A 54 -6.35 9.23 -1.56
C LYS A 54 -6.18 8.69 -2.99
N ASP A 55 -5.06 9.03 -3.63
CA ASP A 55 -4.72 8.58 -4.99
C ASP A 55 -4.24 7.13 -4.98
N LEU A 56 -5.22 6.22 -5.03
CA LEU A 56 -4.97 4.79 -5.01
C LEU A 56 -4.15 4.31 -6.21
N ALA A 57 -4.32 4.93 -7.39
CA ALA A 57 -3.60 4.54 -8.59
C ALA A 57 -2.11 4.86 -8.49
N ALA A 58 -1.76 6.05 -8.00
CA ALA A 58 -0.38 6.41 -7.72
C ALA A 58 0.26 5.48 -6.67
N LEU A 59 -0.49 5.13 -5.63
CA LEU A 59 -0.02 4.21 -4.58
C LEU A 59 0.18 2.78 -5.11
N GLN A 60 -0.72 2.26 -5.93
CA GLN A 60 -0.58 0.94 -6.57
C GLN A 60 0.64 0.86 -7.48
N LYS A 61 0.93 1.94 -8.22
CA LYS A 61 2.13 2.02 -9.04
C LYS A 61 3.41 2.06 -8.21
N ALA A 62 3.40 2.76 -7.08
CA ALA A 62 4.56 2.91 -6.21
C ALA A 62 4.80 1.72 -5.26
N LEU A 63 3.76 0.93 -5.00
CA LEU A 63 3.74 -0.23 -4.10
C LEU A 63 3.07 -1.45 -4.76
N PRO A 64 3.63 -1.99 -5.86
CA PRO A 64 3.05 -3.14 -6.52
C PRO A 64 3.16 -4.39 -5.64
N LEU A 65 2.03 -5.09 -5.43
CA LEU A 65 1.99 -6.34 -4.65
C LEU A 65 2.61 -7.53 -5.41
N HIS A 66 2.52 -7.53 -6.74
CA HIS A 66 3.21 -8.44 -7.64
C HIS A 66 3.90 -7.62 -8.74
N PRO A 67 5.04 -8.06 -9.30
CA PRO A 67 5.50 -7.53 -10.59
C PRO A 67 4.36 -7.69 -11.62
N PRO A 68 4.22 -6.80 -12.62
CA PRO A 68 3.24 -6.99 -13.67
C PRO A 68 3.43 -8.39 -14.25
N MET A 69 2.43 -9.26 -14.11
CA MET A 69 2.52 -10.57 -14.72
C MET A 69 2.73 -10.35 -16.22
N PRO A 70 3.71 -11.01 -16.86
CA PRO A 70 3.76 -11.01 -18.31
C PRO A 70 2.40 -11.53 -18.77
N VAL A 71 1.74 -10.75 -19.62
CA VAL A 71 0.57 -11.21 -20.36
C VAL A 71 1.00 -12.50 -21.06
N GLN A 72 0.49 -13.63 -20.59
CA GLN A 72 0.69 -14.89 -21.29
C GLN A 72 -0.14 -14.79 -22.57
N GLY A 73 0.54 -14.37 -23.63
CA GLY A 73 0.05 -14.44 -25.01
C GLY A 73 0.11 -15.85 -25.56
#